data_AF-A0AAW2VAQ0-F1
#
_entry.id   AF-A0AAW2VAQ0-F1
#
_cell.length_a   1.000
_cell.length_b   1.000
_cell.length_c   1.000
_cell.angle_alpha   90.00
_cell.angle_beta   90.00
_cell.angle_gamma   90.00
#
_symmetry.space_group_name_H-M   'P 1'
#
loop_
_entity.id
_entity.type
_entity.pdbx_description
1 polymer ?
#
loop_
_entity_poly.entity_id
_entity_poly.type
_entity_poly.pdbx_seq_one_letter_code
_entity_poly.pdbx_strand_id
1 'polypeptide(L)'
;MAGILSYMTHLIRFKDRHTMDGVSSTSKRHKLPTILSHKFSSMFDITNNNRIPDEKQKLLISYVLVLSLFVDGFRSDPSDIAKDLHINPLTLRSHYEYLGCKFVRENHVLLATLPVPLEFQTIKRKRRR
;
A
#
# COMPACT_ATOMS: atom_id res chain seq x y z
N MET A 1 5.90 12.77 -12.16
CA MET A 1 5.14 11.51 -12.00
C MET A 1 5.97 10.24 -12.18
N ALA A 2 6.82 10.12 -13.23
CA ALA A 2 7.58 8.90 -13.51
C ALA A 2 8.44 8.35 -12.34
N GLY A 3 9.07 9.23 -11.55
CA GLY A 3 9.85 8.81 -10.38
C GLY A 3 9.02 8.17 -9.27
N ILE A 4 7.80 8.67 -9.02
CA ILE A 4 6.88 8.13 -8.01
C ILE A 4 6.39 6.75 -8.44
N LEU A 5 5.99 6.61 -9.71
CA LEU A 5 5.56 5.34 -10.27
C LEU A 5 6.67 4.29 -10.21
N SER A 6 7.90 4.66 -10.59
CA SER A 6 9.07 3.77 -10.47
C SER A 6 9.32 3.35 -9.02
N TYR A 7 9.26 4.28 -8.07
CA TYR A 7 9.41 3.99 -6.65
C TYR A 7 8.30 3.06 -6.13
N MET A 8 7.05 3.27 -6.56
CA MET A 8 5.91 2.42 -6.23
C MET A 8 6.08 1.00 -6.79
N THR A 9 6.50 0.85 -8.05
CA THR A 9 6.83 -0.48 -8.63
C THR A 9 7.92 -1.19 -7.83
N HIS A 10 8.92 -0.45 -7.36
CA HIS A 10 9.98 -1.00 -6.51
C HIS A 10 9.47 -1.45 -5.14
N LEU A 11 8.56 -0.71 -4.51
CA LEU A 11 7.90 -1.08 -3.25
C LEU A 11 7.04 -2.34 -3.39
N ILE A 12 6.22 -2.42 -4.45
CA ILE A 12 5.35 -3.58 -4.71
C ILE A 12 6.20 -4.84 -4.89
N ARG A 13 7.24 -4.76 -5.73
CA ARG A 13 8.18 -5.88 -5.92
C ARG A 13 8.90 -6.29 -4.64
N PHE A 14 9.26 -5.33 -3.80
CA PHE A 14 9.87 -5.63 -2.51
C PHE A 14 8.90 -6.40 -1.61
N LYS A 15 7.64 -5.96 -1.51
CA LYS A 15 6.58 -6.69 -0.81
C LYS A 15 6.43 -8.12 -1.32
N ASP A 16 6.31 -8.30 -2.64
CA ASP A 16 6.06 -9.62 -3.24
C ASP A 16 7.19 -10.60 -2.93
N ARG A 17 8.46 -10.13 -2.99
CA ARG A 17 9.64 -10.94 -2.64
C ARG A 17 9.67 -11.44 -1.20
N HIS A 18 9.09 -10.68 -0.28
CA HIS A 18 9.08 -10.99 1.15
C HIS A 18 7.74 -11.57 1.64
N THR A 19 6.78 -11.77 0.74
CA THR A 19 5.47 -12.38 1.03
C THR A 19 5.33 -13.77 0.40
N MET A 20 5.97 -14.02 -0.75
CA MET A 20 5.97 -15.33 -1.39
C MET A 20 7.17 -16.17 -0.92
N ASP A 21 6.92 -17.17 -0.07
CA ASP A 21 7.91 -18.12 0.44
C ASP A 21 8.64 -18.85 -0.71
N GLY A 22 9.75 -18.29 -1.18
CA GLY A 22 10.76 -18.99 -1.99
C GLY A 22 10.34 -19.42 -3.40
N VAL A 23 9.13 -19.09 -3.89
CA VAL A 23 8.79 -19.32 -5.30
C VAL A 23 9.60 -18.36 -6.15
N SER A 24 10.62 -18.92 -6.81
CA SER A 24 11.65 -18.24 -7.56
C SER A 24 11.14 -17.03 -8.35
N SER A 25 11.44 -15.85 -7.81
CA SER A 25 11.59 -14.55 -8.46
C SER A 25 11.15 -14.48 -9.92
N THR A 26 9.86 -14.25 -10.18
CA THR A 26 9.29 -13.94 -11.51
C THR A 26 9.63 -12.52 -11.98
N SER A 27 10.88 -12.08 -11.80
CA SER A 27 11.47 -11.01 -12.62
C SER A 27 13.00 -10.98 -12.48
N LYS A 28 13.68 -11.96 -13.08
CA LYS A 28 15.14 -11.94 -13.30
C LYS A 28 15.64 -10.77 -14.18
N ARG A 29 14.81 -9.79 -14.55
CA ARG A 29 15.13 -8.79 -15.59
C ARG A 29 15.18 -7.32 -15.16
N HIS A 30 14.79 -6.96 -13.93
CA HIS A 30 15.03 -5.61 -13.41
C HIS A 30 15.41 -5.66 -11.94
N LYS A 31 16.71 -5.49 -11.66
CA LYS A 31 17.26 -5.49 -10.31
C LYS A 31 16.74 -4.27 -9.55
N LEU A 32 16.27 -4.49 -8.32
CA LEU A 32 15.98 -3.39 -7.40
C LEU A 32 17.32 -2.67 -7.14
N PRO A 33 17.41 -1.34 -7.36
CA PRO A 33 18.61 -0.58 -7.02
C PRO A 33 19.01 -0.82 -5.57
N THR A 34 20.32 -0.99 -5.31
CA THR A 34 20.84 -1.33 -3.98
C THR A 34 20.44 -0.31 -2.92
N ILE A 35 20.49 0.98 -3.26
CA ILE A 35 20.05 2.06 -2.37
C ILE A 35 18.58 1.93 -1.94
N LEU A 36 17.69 1.52 -2.86
CA LEU A 36 16.27 1.29 -2.55
C LEU A 36 16.10 0.03 -1.72
N SER A 37 16.85 -1.02 -2.02
CA SER A 37 16.85 -2.26 -1.23
C SER A 37 17.24 -1.98 0.22
N HIS A 38 18.35 -1.28 0.45
CA HIS A 38 18.80 -0.92 1.80
C HIS A 38 17.78 -0.04 2.52
N LYS A 39 17.23 0.97 1.82
CA LYS A 39 16.19 1.84 2.39
C LYS A 39 14.95 1.04 2.80
N PHE A 40 14.45 0.16 1.95
CA PHE A 40 13.25 -0.63 2.24
C PHE A 40 13.51 -1.65 3.36
N SER A 41 14.66 -2.33 3.34
CA SER A 41 15.03 -3.25 4.43
C SER A 41 15.12 -2.53 5.78
N SER A 42 15.63 -1.28 5.80
CA SER A 42 15.67 -0.46 7.01
C SER A 42 14.30 0.08 7.43
N MET A 43 13.39 0.37 6.48
CA MET A 43 12.08 0.94 6.79
C MET A 43 11.07 -0.12 7.24
N PHE A 44 11.20 -1.34 6.72
CA PHE A 44 10.29 -2.47 6.96
C PHE A 44 10.89 -3.58 7.83
N ASP A 45 12.01 -3.31 8.51
CA ASP A 45 12.67 -4.17 9.50
C ASP A 45 12.97 -5.61 9.02
N ILE A 46 13.51 -5.73 7.80
CA ILE A 46 13.85 -7.03 7.18
C ILE A 46 15.30 -7.46 7.51
N THR A 47 16.02 -6.71 8.33
CA THR A 47 17.45 -6.95 8.59
C THR A 47 17.79 -8.35 9.11
N ASN A 48 16.84 -9.04 9.76
CA ASN A 48 17.07 -10.35 10.39
C ASN A 48 16.11 -11.47 9.92
N ASN A 49 15.07 -11.14 9.15
CA ASN A 49 14.04 -12.10 8.76
C ASN A 49 13.68 -11.89 7.28
N ASN A 50 13.59 -12.97 6.50
CA ASN A 50 13.25 -12.88 5.08
C ASN A 50 11.76 -12.51 4.85
N ARG A 51 10.96 -12.46 5.92
CA ARG A 51 9.54 -12.10 5.92
C ARG A 51 9.31 -10.75 6.59
N ILE A 52 8.44 -9.93 5.98
CA ILE A 52 8.01 -8.65 6.55
C ILE A 52 7.11 -8.91 7.78
N PRO A 53 7.38 -8.29 8.94
CA PRO A 53 6.46 -8.34 10.08
C PRO A 53 5.09 -7.73 9.74
N ASP A 54 4.00 -8.29 10.26
CA ASP A 54 2.64 -7.87 9.90
C ASP A 54 2.38 -6.36 10.08
N GLU A 55 2.95 -5.74 11.12
CA GLU A 55 2.85 -4.29 11.35
C GLU A 55 3.52 -3.48 10.24
N LYS A 56 4.68 -3.93 9.77
CA LYS A 56 5.44 -3.29 8.68
C LYS A 56 4.80 -3.55 7.32
N GLN A 57 4.10 -4.67 7.16
CA GLN A 57 3.30 -4.93 5.96
C GLN A 57 2.16 -3.91 5.84
N LYS A 58 1.47 -3.61 6.95
CA LYS A 58 0.44 -2.55 6.97
C LYS A 58 1.04 -1.19 6.61
N LEU A 59 2.22 -0.87 7.14
CA LEU A 59 2.95 0.35 6.80
C LEU A 59 3.27 0.41 5.30
N LEU A 60 3.78 -0.67 4.71
CA LEU A 60 4.09 -0.75 3.28
C LEU A 60 2.86 -0.46 2.42
N ILE A 61 1.74 -1.11 2.74
CA ILE A 61 0.47 -0.90 2.04
C ILE A 61 0.04 0.56 2.14
N SER A 62 0.08 1.16 3.34
CA SER A 62 -0.23 2.58 3.52
C SER A 62 0.67 3.51 2.69
N TYR A 63 1.97 3.20 2.57
CA TYR A 63 2.88 3.97 1.71
C TYR A 63 2.47 3.88 0.23
N VAL A 64 2.17 2.69 -0.27
CA VAL A 64 1.72 2.51 -1.66
C VAL A 64 0.42 3.28 -1.91
N LEU A 65 -0.54 3.21 -0.98
CA LEU A 65 -1.81 3.93 -1.09
C LEU A 65 -1.65 5.45 -1.13
N VAL A 66 -0.78 6.02 -0.29
CA VAL A 66 -0.55 7.47 -0.30
C VAL A 66 0.10 7.91 -1.61
N LEU A 67 1.06 7.12 -2.13
CA LEU A 67 1.71 7.43 -3.40
C LEU A 67 0.74 7.29 -4.58
N SER A 68 -0.13 6.28 -4.58
CA SER A 68 -1.16 6.12 -5.62
C SER A 68 -2.18 7.25 -5.57
N LEU A 69 -2.68 7.60 -4.37
CA LEU A 69 -3.58 8.75 -4.20
C LEU A 69 -2.94 10.04 -4.71
N PHE A 70 -1.65 10.26 -4.45
CA PHE A 70 -0.96 11.45 -4.95
C PHE A 70 -0.87 11.48 -6.48
N VAL A 71 -0.64 10.33 -7.12
CA VAL A 71 -0.60 10.22 -8.59
C VAL A 71 -1.99 10.41 -9.21
N ASP A 72 -3.02 9.90 -8.55
CA ASP A 72 -4.41 9.90 -9.04
C ASP A 72 -5.18 11.18 -8.66
N GLY A 73 -4.51 12.22 -8.13
CA GLY A 73 -5.16 13.46 -7.75
C GLY A 73 -6.15 13.29 -6.58
N PHE A 74 -5.82 12.43 -5.63
CA PHE A 74 -6.59 12.09 -4.43
C PHE A 74 -7.94 11.42 -4.70
N ARG A 75 -8.10 10.81 -5.87
CA ARG A 75 -9.28 10.07 -6.29
C ARG A 75 -8.88 8.82 -7.08
N SER A 76 -9.00 7.65 -6.47
CA SER A 76 -8.47 6.39 -7.02
C SER A 76 -9.50 5.25 -6.97
N ASP A 77 -9.41 4.30 -7.90
CA ASP A 77 -10.18 3.04 -7.85
C ASP A 77 -9.43 2.01 -6.98
N PRO A 78 -9.97 1.62 -5.81
CA PRO A 78 -9.36 0.62 -4.95
C PRO A 78 -9.16 -0.74 -5.62
N SER A 79 -9.98 -1.07 -6.62
CA SER A 79 -9.97 -2.38 -7.29
C SER A 79 -8.70 -2.59 -8.09
N ASP A 80 -8.17 -1.55 -8.71
CA ASP A 80 -6.96 -1.63 -9.51
C ASP A 80 -5.72 -1.77 -8.61
N ILE A 81 -5.67 -1.00 -7.52
CA ILE A 81 -4.58 -1.11 -6.55
C ILE A 81 -4.63 -2.44 -5.79
N ALA A 82 -5.81 -3.00 -5.54
CA ALA A 82 -5.94 -4.34 -4.94
C ALA A 82 -5.31 -5.42 -5.82
N LYS A 83 -5.48 -5.32 -7.15
CA LYS A 83 -4.85 -6.23 -8.12
C LYS A 83 -3.33 -6.08 -8.10
N ASP A 84 -2.82 -4.85 -8.15
CA ASP A 84 -1.38 -4.57 -8.14
C ASP A 84 -0.69 -5.03 -6.85
N LEU A 85 -1.40 -4.94 -5.73
CA LEU A 85 -0.89 -5.39 -4.44
C LEU A 85 -1.12 -6.88 -4.18
N HIS A 86 -1.89 -7.58 -5.01
CA HIS A 86 -2.34 -8.96 -4.79
C HIS A 86 -2.98 -9.15 -3.40
N ILE A 87 -3.80 -8.20 -2.96
CA ILE A 87 -4.52 -8.27 -1.68
C ILE A 87 -6.03 -8.21 -1.87
N ASN A 88 -6.78 -8.70 -0.88
CA ASN A 88 -8.23 -8.66 -0.91
C ASN A 88 -8.73 -7.20 -0.91
N PRO A 89 -9.64 -6.80 -1.83
CA PRO A 89 -10.22 -5.46 -1.83
C PRO A 89 -10.84 -5.05 -0.48
N LEU A 90 -11.38 -6.02 0.28
CA LEU A 90 -11.95 -5.77 1.61
C LEU A 90 -10.88 -5.36 2.63
N THR A 91 -9.69 -5.95 2.58
CA THR A 91 -8.59 -5.57 3.49
C THR A 91 -8.02 -4.22 3.08
N LEU A 92 -7.90 -3.96 1.77
CA LEU A 92 -7.46 -2.68 1.23
C LEU A 92 -8.39 -1.53 1.65
N ARG A 93 -9.70 -1.78 1.70
CA ARG A 93 -10.69 -0.80 2.17
C ARG A 93 -10.37 -0.29 3.58
N SER A 94 -10.05 -1.19 4.52
CA SER A 94 -9.69 -0.81 5.89
C SER A 94 -8.44 0.09 5.93
N HIS A 95 -7.49 -0.11 5.02
CA HIS A 95 -6.30 0.74 4.91
C HIS A 95 -6.64 2.14 4.39
N TYR A 96 -7.51 2.25 3.39
CA TYR A 96 -8.02 3.53 2.91
C TYR A 96 -8.79 4.29 3.99
N GLU A 97 -9.67 3.59 4.72
CA GLU A 97 -10.43 4.17 5.83
C GLU A 97 -9.50 4.68 6.94
N TYR A 98 -8.43 3.94 7.27
CA TYR A 98 -7.41 4.37 8.23
C TYR A 98 -6.67 5.64 7.79
N LEU A 99 -6.45 5.82 6.49
CA LEU A 99 -5.84 7.03 5.91
C LEU A 99 -6.81 8.22 5.82
N GLY A 100 -8.08 8.06 6.22
CA GLY A 100 -9.09 9.12 6.16
C GLY A 100 -9.82 9.21 4.81
N CYS A 101 -9.65 8.22 3.92
CA CYS A 101 -10.38 8.21 2.65
C CYS A 101 -11.86 7.91 2.85
N LYS A 102 -12.70 8.58 2.06
CA LYS A 102 -14.15 8.34 1.94
C LYS A 102 -14.44 7.64 0.62
N PHE A 103 -15.39 6.72 0.64
CA PHE A 103 -15.81 6.00 -0.57
C PHE A 103 -17.04 6.65 -1.17
N VAL A 104 -16.95 7.02 -2.45
CA VAL A 104 -18.04 7.60 -3.22
C VAL A 104 -18.34 6.68 -4.39
N ARG A 105 -19.62 6.42 -4.65
CA ARG A 105 -20.04 5.61 -5.80
C ARG A 105 -20.34 6.54 -6.97
N GLU A 106 -19.69 6.31 -8.09
CA GLU A 106 -19.83 7.12 -9.29
C GLU A 106 -19.79 6.22 -10.52
N ASN A 107 -20.77 6.35 -11.40
CA ASN A 107 -20.90 5.52 -12.62
C ASN A 107 -20.72 4.01 -12.36
N HIS A 108 -21.34 3.53 -11.28
CA HIS A 108 -21.26 2.16 -10.78
C HIS A 108 -19.91 1.71 -10.20
N VAL A 109 -18.87 2.54 -10.23
CA VAL A 109 -17.55 2.29 -9.63
C VAL A 109 -17.49 2.86 -8.22
N LEU A 110 -16.82 2.17 -7.30
CA LEU A 110 -16.58 2.64 -5.93
C LEU A 110 -15.20 3.30 -5.87
N LEU A 111 -15.15 4.62 -5.75
CA LEU A 111 -13.91 5.39 -5.72
C LEU A 111 -13.51 5.74 -4.29
N ALA A 112 -12.22 5.61 -3.96
CA ALA A 112 -11.65 6.16 -2.75
C ALA A 112 -11.22 7.62 -3.01
N THR A 113 -11.68 8.52 -2.15
CA THR A 113 -11.40 9.96 -2.23
C THR A 113 -10.82 10.44 -0.91
N LEU A 114 -9.81 11.32 -0.95
CA LEU A 114 -9.28 11.96 0.24
C LEU A 114 -9.80 13.39 0.34
N PRO A 115 -10.86 13.66 1.14
CA PRO A 115 -11.47 14.98 1.22
C PRO A 115 -10.59 15.96 2.01
N VAL A 116 -10.82 17.25 1.77
CA VAL A 116 -10.28 18.35 2.58
C VAL A 116 -11.41 18.95 3.42
N PRO A 117 -11.23 19.20 4.73
CA PRO A 117 -10.04 18.92 5.53
C PRO A 117 -9.85 17.41 5.80
N LEU A 118 -8.60 17.00 6.00
CA LEU A 118 -8.24 15.62 6.28
C LEU A 118 -8.79 15.17 7.65
N GLU A 119 -9.68 14.18 7.64
CA GLU A 119 -10.28 13.60 8.85
C GLU A 119 -9.76 12.18 9.08
N PHE A 120 -8.92 12.01 10.10
CA PHE A 120 -8.52 10.67 10.53
C PHE A 120 -9.63 10.04 11.37
N GLN A 121 -9.85 8.73 11.19
CA GLN A 121 -10.78 8.01 12.06
C GLN A 121 -10.24 8.00 13.49
N THR A 122 -10.92 8.72 14.38
CA THR A 122 -10.73 8.55 15.81
C THR A 122 -11.27 7.17 16.19
N ILE A 123 -10.44 6.34 16.81
CA ILE A 123 -10.86 5.03 17.34
C ILE A 123 -12.03 5.33 18.29
N LYS A 124 -13.26 5.06 17.83
CA LYS A 124 -14.45 5.19 18.65
C LYS A 124 -14.36 4.13 19.74
N ARG A 125 -13.75 4.48 20.89
CA ARG A 125 -13.77 3.64 22.09
C ARG A 125 -15.25 3.34 22.36
N LYS A 126 -15.69 2.12 22.11
CA LYS A 126 -17.01 1.65 22.52
C LYS A 126 -17.10 1.89 24.03
N ARG A 127 -17.91 2.87 24.44
CA ARG A 127 -18.31 3.04 25.83
C ARG A 127 -19.07 1.75 26.18
N ARG A 128 -18.46 0.88 26.98
CA ARG A 128 -19.18 -0.23 27.62
C ARG A 128 -20.28 0.41 28.46
N ARG A 129 -21.55 0.12 28.12
CA ARG A 129 -22.68 0.35 29.02
C ARG A 129 -22.68 -0.71 30.09
#